data_AF-A0A2G5WHS3-F1
#
_entry.id   AF-A0A2G5WHS3-F1
#
_cell.length_a   1.000
_cell.length_b   1.000
_cell.length_c   1.000
_cell.angle_alpha   90.00
_cell.angle_beta   90.00
_cell.angle_gamma   90.00
#
_symmetry.space_group_name_H-M   'P 1'
#
loop_
_entity.id
_entity.type
_entity.pdbx_description
1 polymer ?
#
loop_
_entity_poly.entity_id
_entity_poly.type
_entity_poly.pdbx_seq_one_letter_code
_entity_poly.pdbx_strand_id
1 'polypeptide(L)'
;MKLITKLNMSLIVVCSLLLIMGACSKKDETPEPVKKPDVIPPEEVVIIPALTDEAFFEKVHTKLQNEGFTVSEPLQANVEMFRADTGITLVVNGESLLPLHIYKIASADERLGLVDETGNIEVSLGSKREPLAVKRMGNFIIYLHKAHPDFEQIMKTVL
;
A
#
# COMPACT_ATOMS: atom_id res chain seq x y z
N MET A 1 27.54 17.38 51.83
CA MET A 1 28.50 17.93 50.85
C MET A 1 27.77 18.93 49.96
N LYS A 2 28.29 20.16 49.87
CA LYS A 2 27.90 21.20 48.89
C LYS A 2 28.72 20.99 47.60
N LEU A 3 28.09 21.17 46.44
CA LEU A 3 28.56 21.90 45.22
C LEU A 3 27.65 21.47 44.04
N ILE A 4 26.80 22.34 43.45
CA ILE A 4 27.10 23.25 42.30
C ILE A 4 27.39 22.39 41.03
N THR A 5 26.74 22.46 39.85
CA THR A 5 26.00 23.50 39.10
C THR A 5 25.26 22.86 37.92
N LYS A 6 24.19 23.50 37.44
CA LYS A 6 23.66 23.35 36.06
C LYS A 6 24.70 23.85 35.04
N LEU A 7 24.80 23.21 33.87
CA LEU A 7 25.44 23.79 32.68
C LEU A 7 24.53 23.63 31.46
N ASN A 8 24.19 24.76 30.85
CA ASN A 8 23.46 24.94 29.59
C ASN A 8 24.44 25.07 28.40
N MET A 9 23.88 25.06 27.18
CA MET A 9 24.39 25.61 25.89
C MET A 9 25.44 24.74 25.17
N SER A 10 25.31 24.30 23.92
CA SER A 10 24.94 24.89 22.61
C SER A 10 26.17 24.84 21.69
N LEU A 11 25.92 24.78 20.36
CA LEU A 11 26.82 25.17 19.26
C LEU A 11 27.56 24.03 18.50
N ILE A 12 27.03 23.66 17.33
CA ILE A 12 27.80 23.14 16.17
C ILE A 12 27.18 23.81 14.92
N VAL A 13 27.51 25.06 14.65
CA VAL A 13 28.47 25.54 13.63
C VAL A 13 28.30 24.90 12.24
N VAL A 14 27.55 25.63 11.40
CA VAL A 14 27.61 25.62 9.94
C VAL A 14 28.84 26.42 9.50
N CYS A 15 29.65 25.91 8.57
CA CYS A 15 30.63 26.58 7.69
C CYS A 15 31.54 25.48 7.08
N SER A 16 32.02 25.43 5.84
CA SER A 16 31.87 26.15 4.56
C SER A 16 32.98 25.63 3.63
N LEU A 17 32.99 26.09 2.37
CA LEU A 17 34.06 26.06 1.34
C LEU A 17 34.12 24.78 0.48
N LEU A 18 33.72 24.75 -0.80
CA LEU A 18 34.03 25.57 -2.00
C LEU A 18 35.53 25.62 -2.39
N LEU A 19 35.73 25.37 -3.70
CA LEU A 19 36.88 25.63 -4.58
C LEU A 19 37.93 24.53 -4.74
N ILE A 20 37.90 23.87 -5.91
CA ILE A 20 39.11 23.70 -6.74
C ILE A 20 38.72 23.84 -8.22
N MET A 21 38.97 25.02 -8.80
CA MET A 21 39.25 25.17 -10.24
C MET A 21 40.75 24.93 -10.44
N GLY A 22 41.11 24.07 -11.39
CA GLY A 22 42.49 23.88 -11.84
C GLY A 22 42.51 23.37 -13.27
N ALA A 23 42.78 24.28 -14.21
CA ALA A 23 43.00 23.99 -15.62
C ALA A 23 44.38 23.37 -15.84
N CYS A 24 44.48 22.33 -16.66
CA CYS A 24 45.70 21.95 -17.40
C CYS A 24 45.33 21.12 -18.64
N SER A 25 45.58 21.70 -19.81
CA SER A 25 45.40 21.10 -21.14
C SER A 25 46.36 19.93 -21.37
N LYS A 26 45.89 18.88 -22.06
CA LYS A 26 46.61 18.15 -23.13
C LYS A 26 45.67 17.20 -23.89
N LYS A 27 45.87 17.18 -25.21
CA LYS A 27 45.20 16.34 -26.24
C LYS A 27 45.39 14.85 -25.96
N ASP A 28 44.36 14.05 -26.25
CA ASP A 28 44.47 12.88 -27.16
C ASP A 28 43.08 12.30 -27.48
N GLU A 29 42.93 11.84 -28.73
CA GLU A 29 41.72 11.33 -29.37
C GLU A 29 41.19 10.05 -28.69
N THR A 30 39.87 9.94 -28.53
CA THR A 30 39.16 8.65 -28.36
C THR A 30 37.67 8.84 -28.72
N PRO A 31 37.03 7.84 -29.35
CA PRO A 31 35.87 8.02 -30.23
C PRO A 31 34.57 8.29 -29.46
N GLU A 32 33.63 8.97 -30.12
CA GLU A 32 32.30 9.30 -29.60
C GLU A 32 31.61 8.08 -28.97
N PRO A 33 31.11 8.16 -27.72
CA PRO A 33 30.29 7.10 -27.17
C PRO A 33 28.93 7.13 -27.87
N VAL A 34 28.66 6.07 -28.63
CA VAL A 34 27.35 5.69 -29.17
C VAL A 34 26.27 5.98 -28.13
N LYS A 35 25.32 6.87 -28.46
CA LYS A 35 24.11 7.11 -27.67
C LYS A 35 23.43 5.78 -27.40
N LYS A 36 23.50 5.29 -26.16
CA LYS A 36 22.58 4.27 -25.67
C LYS A 36 21.18 4.89 -25.69
N PRO A 37 20.14 4.18 -26.14
CA PRO A 37 18.76 4.65 -25.99
C PRO A 37 18.50 4.89 -24.51
N ASP A 38 17.94 6.06 -24.18
CA ASP A 38 17.39 6.34 -22.86
C ASP A 38 16.39 5.23 -22.53
N VAL A 39 16.76 4.34 -21.61
CA VAL A 39 15.83 3.41 -20.99
C VAL A 39 14.98 4.27 -20.07
N ILE A 40 13.84 4.73 -20.57
CA ILE A 40 12.78 5.33 -19.77
C ILE A 40 12.38 4.25 -18.76
N PRO A 41 12.59 4.44 -17.44
CA PRO A 41 12.05 3.53 -16.44
C PRO A 41 10.54 3.44 -16.68
N PRO A 42 9.93 2.25 -16.63
CA PRO A 42 8.48 2.16 -16.75
C PRO A 42 7.88 3.06 -15.67
N GLU A 43 7.12 4.07 -16.08
CA GLU A 43 6.30 4.86 -15.16
C GLU A 43 5.51 3.85 -14.33
N GLU A 44 5.74 3.84 -13.01
CA GLU A 44 4.83 3.16 -12.10
C GLU A 44 3.45 3.74 -12.38
N VAL A 45 2.61 2.97 -13.07
CA VAL A 45 1.23 3.35 -13.32
C VAL A 45 0.58 3.37 -11.95
N VAL A 46 0.49 4.56 -11.36
CA VAL A 46 -0.30 4.80 -10.16
C VAL A 46 -1.74 4.66 -10.61
N ILE A 47 -2.27 3.44 -10.52
CA ILE A 47 -3.69 3.19 -10.77
C ILE A 47 -4.42 3.72 -9.54
N ILE A 48 -4.84 4.98 -9.65
CA ILE A 48 -5.69 5.62 -8.65
C ILE A 48 -7.04 4.89 -8.71
N PRO A 49 -7.55 4.33 -7.60
CA PRO A 49 -8.90 3.77 -7.56
C PRO A 49 -9.92 4.79 -8.08
N ALA A 50 -11.03 4.34 -8.67
CA ALA A 50 -12.05 5.28 -9.12
C ALA A 50 -12.51 6.15 -7.93
N LEU A 51 -12.68 7.46 -8.14
CA LEU A 51 -13.04 8.45 -7.10
C LEU A 51 -14.24 8.04 -6.22
N THR A 52 -15.15 7.22 -6.77
CA THR A 52 -16.32 6.70 -6.03
C THR A 52 -15.99 5.57 -5.06
N ASP A 53 -14.93 4.83 -5.32
CA ASP A 53 -14.45 3.71 -4.51
C ASP A 53 -13.61 4.22 -3.34
N GLU A 54 -12.87 5.31 -3.58
CA GLU A 54 -12.08 6.02 -2.58
C GLU A 54 -12.91 6.37 -1.35
N ALA A 55 -14.17 6.80 -1.50
CA ALA A 55 -15.02 7.13 -0.36
C ALA A 55 -15.32 5.93 0.55
N PHE A 56 -15.53 4.73 -0.02
CA PHE A 56 -15.72 3.53 0.79
C PHE A 56 -14.42 3.09 1.45
N PHE A 57 -13.31 3.16 0.71
CA PHE A 57 -11.98 2.82 1.23
C PHE A 57 -11.56 3.75 2.37
N GLU A 58 -11.73 5.05 2.21
CA GLU A 58 -11.46 6.07 3.23
C GLU A 58 -12.34 5.85 4.47
N LYS A 59 -13.61 5.51 4.28
CA LYS A 59 -14.51 5.18 5.39
C LYS A 59 -14.01 3.97 6.19
N VAL A 60 -13.57 2.92 5.52
CA VAL A 60 -13.03 1.72 6.19
C VAL A 60 -11.73 2.05 6.92
N HIS A 61 -10.81 2.77 6.26
CA HIS A 61 -9.55 3.21 6.85
C HIS A 61 -9.79 4.05 8.11
N THR A 62 -10.68 5.04 8.02
CA THR A 62 -11.04 5.93 9.14
C THR A 62 -11.71 5.17 10.29
N LYS A 63 -12.63 4.25 10.00
CA LYS A 63 -13.26 3.40 11.02
C LYS A 63 -12.22 2.62 11.82
N LEU A 64 -11.25 2.00 11.13
CA LEU A 64 -10.20 1.22 11.77
C LEU A 64 -9.30 2.12 12.64
N GLN A 65 -8.89 3.28 12.14
CA GLN A 65 -8.09 4.21 12.93
C GLN A 65 -8.83 4.71 14.19
N ASN A 66 -10.13 4.99 14.07
CA ASN A 66 -10.96 5.43 15.18
C ASN A 66 -11.15 4.37 16.27
N GLU A 67 -11.13 3.09 15.91
CA GLU A 67 -11.14 1.96 16.86
C GLU A 67 -9.74 1.67 17.45
N GLY A 68 -8.74 2.48 17.12
CA GLY A 68 -7.39 2.40 17.69
C GLY A 68 -6.44 1.46 16.95
N PHE A 69 -6.81 0.97 15.77
CA PHE A 69 -5.89 0.19 14.93
C PHE A 69 -4.84 1.09 14.29
N THR A 70 -3.60 0.59 14.19
CA THR A 70 -2.59 1.19 13.31
C THR A 70 -2.83 0.67 11.90
N VAL A 71 -3.13 1.57 10.96
CA VAL A 71 -3.46 1.20 9.57
C VAL A 71 -2.45 1.84 8.63
N SER A 72 -1.92 1.09 7.68
CA SER A 72 -1.05 1.63 6.63
C SER A 72 -1.82 2.50 5.64
N GLU A 73 -1.07 3.28 4.87
CA GLU A 73 -1.60 3.86 3.64
C GLU A 73 -2.18 2.75 2.73
N PRO A 74 -3.26 3.02 1.98
CA PRO A 74 -3.82 2.09 1.02
C PRO A 74 -2.82 1.74 -0.09
N LEU A 75 -2.59 0.45 -0.30
CA LEU A 75 -1.84 -0.06 -1.44
C LEU A 75 -2.79 -0.70 -2.44
N GLN A 76 -2.44 -0.69 -3.73
CA GLN A 76 -3.26 -1.35 -4.73
C GLN A 76 -3.23 -2.87 -4.55
N ALA A 77 -4.41 -3.50 -4.54
CA ALA A 77 -4.54 -4.95 -4.51
C ALA A 77 -4.45 -5.58 -5.90
N ASN A 78 -4.07 -6.86 -5.97
CA ASN A 78 -4.16 -7.63 -7.20
C ASN A 78 -5.64 -7.95 -7.51
N VAL A 79 -6.20 -7.21 -8.48
CA VAL A 79 -7.61 -7.32 -8.87
C VAL A 79 -7.94 -8.59 -9.65
N GLU A 80 -6.95 -9.27 -10.25
CA GLU A 80 -7.18 -10.45 -11.08
C GLU A 80 -7.74 -11.62 -10.28
N MET A 81 -7.28 -11.78 -9.03
CA MET A 81 -7.68 -12.85 -8.13
C MET A 81 -9.20 -12.92 -7.94
N PHE A 82 -9.82 -11.76 -7.75
CA PHE A 82 -11.26 -11.62 -7.54
C PHE A 82 -12.01 -11.22 -8.83
N ARG A 83 -11.31 -10.97 -9.94
CA ARG A 83 -11.88 -10.33 -11.14
C ARG A 83 -12.63 -9.05 -10.77
N ALA A 84 -11.97 -8.23 -9.97
CA ALA A 84 -12.49 -6.99 -9.41
C ALA A 84 -12.24 -5.81 -10.36
N ASP A 85 -13.06 -4.77 -10.26
CA ASP A 85 -12.84 -3.50 -10.97
C ASP A 85 -11.69 -2.72 -10.33
N THR A 86 -11.68 -2.66 -9.00
CA THR A 86 -10.67 -1.99 -8.18
C THR A 86 -10.43 -2.78 -6.90
N GLY A 87 -9.30 -2.55 -6.24
CA GLY A 87 -9.06 -3.12 -4.92
C GLY A 87 -7.88 -2.51 -4.21
N ILE A 88 -7.94 -2.52 -2.89
CA ILE A 88 -6.88 -2.04 -2.00
C ILE A 88 -6.50 -3.08 -0.96
N THR A 89 -5.28 -2.97 -0.45
CA THR A 89 -4.80 -3.68 0.73
C THR A 89 -4.41 -2.69 1.82
N LEU A 90 -4.70 -3.06 3.05
CA LEU A 90 -4.36 -2.32 4.26
C LEU A 90 -3.60 -3.25 5.21
N VAL A 91 -2.41 -2.84 5.64
CA VAL A 91 -1.68 -3.51 6.71
C VAL A 91 -2.21 -2.97 8.03
N VAL A 92 -2.78 -3.85 8.85
CA VAL A 92 -3.35 -3.49 10.16
C VAL A 92 -2.41 -4.00 11.25
N ASN A 93 -2.09 -3.15 12.22
CA ASN A 93 -1.21 -3.44 13.35
C ASN A 93 0.17 -4.02 12.97
N GLY A 94 0.66 -3.71 11.77
CA GLY A 94 1.96 -4.19 11.27
C GLY A 94 1.94 -5.60 10.65
N GLU A 95 0.77 -6.24 10.54
CA GLU A 95 0.62 -7.61 10.01
C GLU A 95 0.67 -7.64 8.47
N SER A 96 1.85 -7.45 7.89
CA SER A 96 2.04 -7.32 6.44
C SER A 96 1.77 -8.60 5.64
N LEU A 97 1.83 -9.76 6.29
CA LEU A 97 1.59 -11.07 5.65
C LEU A 97 0.11 -11.44 5.60
N LEU A 98 -0.72 -10.76 6.40
CA LEU A 98 -2.15 -11.03 6.53
C LEU A 98 -2.96 -9.74 6.31
N PRO A 99 -2.70 -8.97 5.23
CA PRO A 99 -3.34 -7.68 5.07
C PRO A 99 -4.86 -7.82 4.92
N LEU A 100 -5.58 -6.76 5.28
CA LEU A 100 -6.99 -6.61 4.96
C LEU A 100 -7.11 -6.25 3.47
N HIS A 101 -7.88 -7.02 2.73
CA HIS A 101 -8.17 -6.77 1.33
C HIS A 101 -9.61 -6.28 1.15
N ILE A 102 -9.78 -5.27 0.30
CA ILE A 102 -11.09 -4.73 -0.07
C ILE A 102 -11.13 -4.61 -1.58
N TYR A 103 -12.07 -5.31 -2.22
CA TYR A 103 -12.23 -5.34 -3.66
C TYR A 103 -13.61 -4.83 -4.04
N LYS A 104 -13.70 -4.01 -5.08
CA LYS A 104 -14.98 -3.71 -5.72
C LYS A 104 -15.19 -4.64 -6.90
N ILE A 105 -16.34 -5.30 -6.93
CA ILE A 105 -16.75 -6.16 -8.03
C ILE A 105 -17.90 -5.47 -8.78
N ALA A 106 -18.02 -5.75 -10.08
CA ALA A 106 -19.14 -5.28 -10.87
C ALA A 106 -20.48 -5.64 -10.20
N SER A 107 -21.40 -4.69 -10.14
CA SER A 107 -22.68 -4.85 -9.42
C SER A 107 -23.57 -5.97 -9.98
N ALA A 108 -23.38 -6.31 -11.25
CA ALA A 108 -24.10 -7.37 -11.95
C ALA A 108 -23.41 -8.74 -11.84
N ASP A 109 -22.28 -8.85 -11.13
CA ASP A 109 -21.57 -10.10 -10.97
C ASP A 109 -22.38 -11.07 -10.09
N GLU A 110 -22.78 -12.20 -10.67
CA GLU A 110 -23.60 -13.22 -10.02
C GLU A 110 -22.94 -13.81 -8.77
N ARG A 111 -21.60 -13.78 -8.69
CA ARG A 111 -20.86 -14.28 -7.52
C ARG A 111 -21.16 -13.48 -6.26
N LEU A 112 -21.57 -12.21 -6.39
CA LEU A 112 -21.96 -11.40 -5.24
C LEU A 112 -23.17 -12.00 -4.51
N GLY A 113 -24.15 -12.55 -5.24
CA GLY A 113 -25.30 -13.23 -4.64
C GLY A 113 -24.91 -14.49 -3.87
N LEU A 114 -23.94 -15.25 -4.40
CA LEU A 114 -23.43 -16.46 -3.74
C LEU A 114 -22.73 -16.17 -2.41
N VAL A 115 -22.14 -14.98 -2.26
CA VAL A 115 -21.51 -14.57 -0.99
C VAL A 115 -22.55 -14.40 0.12
N ASP A 116 -23.74 -13.88 -0.20
CA ASP A 116 -24.80 -13.70 0.80
C ASP A 116 -25.36 -15.04 1.29
N GLU A 117 -25.40 -16.03 0.42
CA GLU A 117 -25.89 -17.37 0.73
C GLU A 117 -24.85 -18.23 1.44
N THR A 118 -23.59 -18.19 0.99
CA THR A 118 -22.55 -19.15 1.39
C THR A 118 -21.46 -18.55 2.26
N GLY A 119 -21.32 -17.22 2.27
CA GLY A 119 -20.18 -16.52 2.86
C GLY A 119 -18.87 -16.71 2.09
N ASN A 120 -18.90 -17.28 0.88
CA ASN A 120 -17.71 -17.56 0.08
C ASN A 120 -17.80 -16.97 -1.32
N ILE A 121 -16.64 -16.66 -1.90
CA ILE A 121 -16.50 -16.29 -3.31
C ILE A 121 -15.45 -17.17 -3.98
N GLU A 122 -15.72 -17.60 -5.21
CA GLU A 122 -14.75 -18.34 -6.02
C GLU A 122 -13.69 -17.37 -6.60
N VAL A 123 -12.42 -17.63 -6.29
CA VAL A 123 -11.27 -16.86 -6.78
C VAL A 123 -10.37 -17.71 -7.67
N SER A 124 -9.61 -17.07 -8.55
CA SER A 124 -8.61 -17.74 -9.40
C SER A 124 -7.22 -17.58 -8.80
N LEU A 125 -6.58 -18.71 -8.47
CA LEU A 125 -5.21 -18.79 -7.95
C LEU A 125 -4.38 -19.61 -8.94
N GLY A 126 -3.76 -18.91 -9.89
CA GLY A 126 -3.08 -19.55 -11.02
C GLY A 126 -4.05 -20.36 -11.87
N SER A 127 -3.82 -21.68 -11.99
CA SER A 127 -4.68 -22.60 -12.74
C SER A 127 -5.85 -23.18 -11.94
N LYS A 128 -5.93 -22.89 -10.63
CA LYS A 128 -6.96 -23.44 -9.74
C LYS A 128 -8.01 -22.39 -9.40
N ARG A 129 -9.22 -22.87 -9.15
CA ARG A 129 -10.29 -22.09 -8.52
C ARG A 129 -10.54 -22.61 -7.12
N GLU A 130 -10.60 -21.70 -6.17
CA GLU A 130 -10.81 -22.04 -4.76
C GLU A 130 -11.86 -21.10 -4.14
N PRO A 131 -12.72 -21.61 -3.24
CA PRO A 131 -13.63 -20.76 -2.49
C PRO A 131 -12.87 -20.05 -1.35
N LEU A 132 -13.00 -18.73 -1.27
CA LEU A 132 -12.52 -17.96 -0.13
C LEU A 132 -13.67 -17.40 0.69
N ALA A 133 -13.54 -17.53 2.01
CA ALA A 133 -14.47 -16.95 2.96
C ALA A 133 -14.29 -15.43 2.98
N VAL A 134 -15.36 -14.71 2.64
CA VAL A 134 -15.35 -13.25 2.53
C VAL A 134 -16.61 -12.65 3.12
N LYS A 135 -16.63 -11.33 3.24
CA LYS A 135 -17.84 -10.56 3.58
C LYS A 135 -18.18 -9.61 2.45
N ARG A 136 -19.48 -9.38 2.26
CA ARG A 136 -20.00 -8.48 1.23
C ARG A 136 -20.57 -7.22 1.88
N MET A 137 -20.29 -6.07 1.28
CA MET A 137 -20.96 -4.79 1.56
C MET A 137 -21.30 -4.11 0.24
N GLY A 138 -22.56 -4.20 -0.19
CA GLY A 138 -22.97 -3.70 -1.50
C GLY A 138 -22.23 -4.44 -2.63
N ASN A 139 -21.35 -3.75 -3.34
CA ASN A 139 -20.54 -4.33 -4.41
C ASN A 139 -19.08 -4.58 -3.98
N PHE A 140 -18.80 -4.44 -2.69
CA PHE A 140 -17.48 -4.65 -2.14
C PHE A 140 -17.37 -6.02 -1.48
N ILE A 141 -16.24 -6.67 -1.71
CA ILE A 141 -15.81 -7.89 -1.04
C ILE A 141 -14.67 -7.54 -0.09
N ILE A 142 -14.84 -7.93 1.16
CA ILE A 142 -13.88 -7.72 2.24
C ILE A 142 -13.32 -9.08 2.63
N TYR A 143 -12.00 -9.20 2.55
CA TYR A 143 -11.28 -10.42 2.88
C TYR A 143 -10.16 -10.12 3.87
N LEU A 144 -10.16 -10.87 4.96
CA LEU A 144 -9.06 -10.94 5.92
C LEU A 144 -8.80 -12.41 6.22
N HIS A 145 -7.55 -12.83 6.24
CA HIS A 145 -7.23 -14.21 6.56
C HIS A 145 -7.51 -14.49 8.05
N LYS A 146 -8.19 -15.60 8.37
CA LYS A 146 -8.60 -15.94 9.75
C LYS A 146 -7.46 -16.07 10.76
N ALA A 147 -6.23 -16.29 10.28
CA ALA A 147 -5.04 -16.34 11.13
C ALA A 147 -4.56 -14.96 11.60
N HIS A 148 -5.16 -13.86 11.11
CA HIS A 148 -4.82 -12.53 11.60
C HIS A 148 -5.17 -12.43 13.09
N PRO A 149 -4.25 -11.97 13.97
CA PRO A 149 -4.47 -11.96 15.41
C PRO A 149 -5.73 -11.17 15.81
N ASP A 150 -6.00 -10.07 15.12
CA ASP A 150 -7.15 -9.20 15.37
C ASP A 150 -8.35 -9.48 14.45
N PHE A 151 -8.44 -10.66 13.83
CA PHE A 151 -9.44 -10.98 12.80
C PHE A 151 -10.86 -10.57 13.20
N GLU A 152 -11.34 -11.04 14.36
CA GLU A 152 -12.71 -10.79 14.82
C GLU A 152 -12.98 -9.28 15.03
N GLN A 153 -12.00 -8.56 15.56
CA GLN A 153 -12.16 -7.14 15.88
C GLN A 153 -12.15 -6.28 14.61
N ILE A 154 -11.23 -6.57 13.67
CA ILE A 154 -11.17 -5.90 12.37
C ILE A 154 -12.45 -6.17 11.59
N MET A 155 -12.86 -7.44 11.45
CA MET A 155 -14.07 -7.78 10.70
C MET A 155 -15.32 -7.16 11.32
N LYS A 156 -15.42 -7.08 12.65
CA LYS A 156 -16.51 -6.38 13.34
C LYS A 156 -16.53 -4.88 13.06
N THR A 157 -15.35 -4.25 12.95
CA THR A 157 -15.21 -2.80 12.75
C THR A 157 -15.56 -2.36 11.33
N VAL A 158 -15.12 -3.15 10.36
CA VAL A 158 -15.28 -2.83 8.93
C VAL A 158 -16.74 -2.96 8.50
N LEU A 159 -17.42 -4.03 8.96
CA LEU A 159 -18.82 -4.33 8.65
C LEU A 159 -19.80 -3.33 9.31
#